data_AF-B9S3Q6-F1
#
_entry.id   AF-B9S3Q6-F1
#
_cell.length_a   1.000
_cell.length_b   1.000
_cell.length_c   1.000
_cell.angle_alpha   90.00
_cell.angle_beta   90.00
_cell.angle_gamma   90.00
#
_symmetry.space_group_name_H-M   'P 1'
#
loop_
_entity.id
_entity.type
_entity.pdbx_description
1 polymer ?
#
loop_
_entity_poly.entity_id
_entity_poly.type
_entity_poly.pdbx_seq_one_letter_code
_entity_poly.pdbx_strand_id
1 'polypeptide(L)'
;MKKKGAQGTLSSDDLCLLKGPHYLSDSIIDFYFNYLSSFYSPDDDDNGILFVSPTVSFWLANCGDDPDTIKAFLEPLNLSSKNLIFFTVNDSDRVVHSGGGGGTHWSLLVFCREMNRFVHHDSCHGINYWKAVDLYDVVKEHVKRSSESSDTPAEEVGSRSDSEFPRKIKKKKNRQYEVPEVIFVEGRTPQQTNGHDCGLYVMAIAKAICQWYDSDEKNDEWFSTIDEEVHASLENSMRREVLKLITDEDVFVY
;
A
#
# COMPACT_ATOMS: atom_id res chain seq x y z
N MET A 1 8.69 18.97 24.16
CA MET A 1 7.41 19.43 23.58
C MET A 1 6.96 18.36 22.61
N LYS A 2 5.73 17.84 22.76
CA LYS A 2 5.15 16.80 21.90
C LYS A 2 4.48 17.49 20.71
N LYS A 3 4.91 17.22 19.47
CA LYS A 3 4.28 17.76 18.26
C LYS A 3 3.25 16.75 17.74
N LYS A 4 2.01 17.20 17.52
CA LYS A 4 0.91 16.38 16.98
C LYS A 4 0.96 16.45 15.45
N GLY A 5 1.45 15.40 14.79
CA GLY A 5 0.93 15.00 13.49
C GLY A 5 -0.31 14.14 13.72
N ALA A 6 -1.24 14.09 12.77
CA ALA A 6 -2.41 13.22 12.87
C ALA A 6 -1.95 11.77 13.20
N GLN A 7 -2.52 11.23 14.28
CA GLN A 7 -2.30 9.91 14.90
C GLN A 7 -0.93 9.53 15.50
N GLY A 8 0.17 10.25 15.27
CA GLY A 8 1.49 9.93 15.86
C GLY A 8 2.20 11.14 16.50
N THR A 9 2.69 11.00 17.74
CA THR A 9 3.59 12.00 18.35
C THR A 9 5.04 11.57 18.12
N LEU A 10 5.77 12.29 17.29
CA LEU A 10 7.22 12.09 17.14
C LEU A 10 7.96 12.50 18.43
N SER A 11 8.84 11.62 18.90
CA SER A 11 9.69 11.85 20.06
C SER A 11 10.96 12.60 19.70
N SER A 12 11.68 13.10 20.70
CA SER A 12 13.03 13.66 20.48
C SER A 12 14.01 12.61 19.94
N ASP A 13 13.81 11.34 20.26
CA ASP A 13 14.67 10.24 19.79
C ASP A 13 14.44 9.98 18.31
N ASP A 14 13.19 10.03 17.83
CA ASP A 14 12.86 9.94 16.40
C ASP A 14 13.54 11.06 15.60
N LEU A 15 13.55 12.29 16.13
CA LEU A 15 14.25 13.41 15.49
C LEU A 15 15.77 13.22 15.45
N CYS A 16 16.34 12.50 16.42
CA CYS A 16 17.76 12.17 16.41
C CYS A 16 18.09 11.14 15.32
N LEU A 17 17.20 10.20 15.02
CA LEU A 17 17.39 9.24 13.90
C LEU A 17 17.55 9.97 12.56
N LEU A 18 16.84 11.08 12.35
CA LEU A 18 16.95 11.92 11.14
C LEU A 18 18.28 12.67 11.02
N LYS A 19 19.10 12.75 12.07
CA LYS A 19 20.46 13.34 11.98
C LYS A 19 21.46 12.39 11.32
N GLY A 20 21.08 11.12 11.13
CA GLY A 20 21.87 10.10 10.45
C GLY A 20 23.18 9.73 11.16
N PRO A 21 23.85 8.63 10.74
CA PRO A 21 23.39 7.60 9.81
C PRO A 21 22.63 6.48 10.54
N HIS A 22 21.33 6.63 10.76
CA HIS A 22 20.51 5.73 11.59
C HIS A 22 19.30 5.21 10.82
N TYR A 23 18.90 3.95 11.09
CA TYR A 23 17.64 3.42 10.60
C TYR A 23 16.47 4.29 11.07
N LEU A 24 15.48 4.47 10.18
CA LEU A 24 14.26 5.16 10.55
C LEU A 24 13.35 4.23 11.36
N SER A 25 12.63 4.81 12.32
CA SER A 25 11.58 4.14 13.08
C SER A 25 10.26 4.15 12.33
N ASP A 26 9.36 3.25 12.72
CA ASP A 26 7.96 3.21 12.30
C ASP A 26 7.31 4.60 12.38
N SER A 27 7.53 5.32 13.50
CA SER A 27 6.94 6.64 13.75
C SER A 27 7.30 7.67 12.67
N ILE A 28 8.52 7.63 12.14
CA ILE A 28 8.98 8.57 11.10
C ILE A 28 8.32 8.24 9.76
N ILE A 29 8.27 6.95 9.40
CA ILE A 29 7.63 6.50 8.16
C ILE A 29 6.12 6.78 8.21
N ASP A 30 5.49 6.49 9.34
CA ASP A 30 4.07 6.75 9.58
C ASP A 30 3.75 8.25 9.52
N PHE A 31 4.59 9.10 10.13
CA PHE A 31 4.46 10.56 9.99
C PHE A 31 4.50 10.99 8.52
N TYR A 32 5.45 10.48 7.74
CA TYR A 32 5.61 10.86 6.35
C TYR A 32 4.44 10.36 5.47
N PHE A 33 3.95 9.15 5.73
CA PHE A 33 2.76 8.62 5.06
C PHE A 33 1.52 9.46 5.37
N ASN A 34 1.34 9.89 6.62
CA ASN A 34 0.26 10.81 6.98
C ASN A 34 0.41 12.18 6.28
N TYR A 35 1.64 12.68 6.16
CA TYR A 35 1.92 13.88 5.36
C TYR A 35 1.51 13.70 3.89
N LEU A 36 1.90 12.59 3.25
CA LEU A 36 1.46 12.31 1.87
C LEU A 36 -0.06 12.15 1.76
N SER A 37 -0.70 11.46 2.71
CA SER A 37 -2.15 11.28 2.74
C SER A 37 -2.88 12.62 2.80
N SER A 38 -2.38 13.58 3.58
CA SER A 38 -2.99 14.91 3.67
C SER A 38 -2.96 15.70 2.35
N PHE A 39 -2.02 15.35 1.45
CA PHE A 39 -1.82 16.04 0.19
C PHE A 39 -2.54 15.35 -0.98
N TYR A 40 -2.48 14.01 -1.03
CA TYR A 40 -3.00 13.22 -2.16
C TYR A 40 -4.33 12.52 -1.89
N SER A 41 -4.81 12.52 -0.64
CA SER A 41 -6.09 11.90 -0.26
C SER A 41 -6.78 12.66 0.89
N PRO A 42 -7.03 13.97 0.76
CA PRO A 42 -7.53 14.82 1.85
C PRO A 42 -8.95 14.47 2.31
N ASP A 43 -9.80 13.95 1.42
CA ASP A 43 -11.22 13.73 1.68
C ASP A 43 -11.56 12.29 2.16
N ASP A 44 -10.53 11.43 2.36
CA ASP A 44 -10.67 9.98 2.63
C ASP A 44 -11.76 9.32 1.77
N ASP A 45 -11.66 9.52 0.45
CA ASP A 45 -12.63 8.98 -0.47
C ASP A 45 -12.47 7.46 -0.60
N ASP A 46 -13.60 6.78 -0.83
CA ASP A 46 -13.63 5.33 -0.97
C ASP A 46 -12.77 4.81 -2.14
N ASN A 47 -12.36 5.64 -3.10
CA ASN A 47 -11.50 5.25 -4.21
C ASN A 47 -10.08 5.84 -4.14
N GLY A 48 -9.69 6.39 -2.99
CA GLY A 48 -8.44 7.11 -2.80
C GLY A 48 -7.20 6.27 -2.58
N ILE A 49 -6.20 6.94 -2.02
CA ILE A 49 -4.93 6.35 -1.61
C ILE A 49 -5.02 5.95 -0.13
N LEU A 50 -4.61 4.73 0.19
CA LEU A 50 -4.49 4.26 1.56
C LEU A 50 -3.04 3.97 1.91
N PHE A 51 -2.54 4.62 2.95
CA PHE A 51 -1.28 4.26 3.59
C PHE A 51 -1.56 3.41 4.82
N VAL A 52 -1.18 2.14 4.76
CA VAL A 52 -1.29 1.24 5.89
C VAL A 52 -0.09 1.46 6.80
N SER A 53 -0.33 1.80 8.07
CA SER A 53 0.74 2.14 9.00
C SER A 53 1.76 1.00 9.15
N PRO A 54 3.03 1.30 9.48
CA PRO A 54 4.05 0.27 9.61
C PRO A 54 3.71 -0.82 10.63
N THR A 55 3.10 -0.43 11.75
CA THR A 55 2.62 -1.37 12.78
C THR A 55 1.55 -2.32 12.26
N VAL A 56 0.59 -1.81 11.48
CA VAL A 56 -0.46 -2.64 10.87
C VAL A 56 0.12 -3.57 9.83
N SER A 57 0.99 -3.06 8.95
CA SER A 57 1.66 -3.86 7.93
C SER A 57 2.50 -4.98 8.54
N PHE A 58 3.27 -4.66 9.60
CA PHE A 58 4.02 -5.66 10.36
C PHE A 58 3.11 -6.70 11.00
N TRP A 59 2.00 -6.27 11.62
CA TRP A 59 1.04 -7.20 12.19
C TRP A 59 0.45 -8.12 11.13
N LEU A 60 0.05 -7.61 9.96
CA LEU A 60 -0.50 -8.41 8.86
C LEU A 60 0.51 -9.41 8.29
N ALA A 61 1.75 -8.98 8.04
CA ALA A 61 2.81 -9.84 7.49
C ALA A 61 3.20 -10.97 8.45
N ASN A 62 2.94 -10.78 9.73
CA ASN A 62 3.31 -11.73 10.76
C ASN A 62 2.12 -12.43 11.37
N CYS A 63 0.88 -11.93 11.26
CA CYS A 63 -0.30 -12.49 11.90
C CYS A 63 -0.47 -13.95 11.50
N GLY A 64 -0.84 -14.80 12.46
CA GLY A 64 -1.01 -16.22 12.14
C GLY A 64 -2.17 -16.44 11.19
N ASP A 65 -2.36 -17.68 10.76
CA ASP A 65 -3.23 -18.03 9.64
C ASP A 65 -4.74 -18.05 9.96
N ASP A 66 -5.23 -17.31 10.97
CA ASP A 66 -6.68 -17.30 11.27
C ASP A 66 -7.43 -16.31 10.36
N PRO A 67 -8.19 -16.78 9.36
CA PRO A 67 -8.75 -15.90 8.33
C PRO A 67 -9.84 -14.97 8.87
N ASP A 68 -10.60 -15.41 9.88
CA ASP A 68 -11.67 -14.61 10.47
C ASP A 68 -11.10 -13.42 11.28
N THR A 69 -10.02 -13.64 12.05
CA THR A 69 -9.30 -12.55 12.75
C THR A 69 -8.70 -11.57 11.75
N ILE A 70 -8.03 -12.07 10.70
CA ILE A 70 -7.46 -11.22 9.64
C ILE A 70 -8.54 -10.36 8.99
N LYS A 71 -9.65 -10.98 8.59
CA LYS A 71 -10.76 -10.30 7.92
C LYS A 71 -11.38 -9.22 8.81
N ALA A 72 -11.68 -9.53 10.08
CA ALA A 72 -12.23 -8.56 11.02
C ALA A 72 -11.30 -7.37 11.26
N PHE A 73 -9.99 -7.59 11.20
CA PHE A 73 -8.98 -6.54 11.33
C PHE A 73 -8.84 -5.70 10.05
N LEU A 74 -8.97 -6.30 8.87
CA LEU A 74 -8.87 -5.62 7.57
C LEU A 74 -10.15 -4.88 7.16
N GLU A 75 -11.31 -5.27 7.68
CA GLU A 75 -12.61 -4.69 7.33
C GLU A 75 -12.65 -3.15 7.50
N PRO A 76 -12.15 -2.55 8.61
CA PRO A 76 -12.11 -1.10 8.76
C PRO A 76 -11.21 -0.38 7.75
N LEU A 77 -10.21 -1.06 7.17
CA LEU A 77 -9.32 -0.48 6.16
C LEU A 77 -9.97 -0.40 4.77
N ASN A 78 -11.08 -1.12 4.57
CA ASN A 78 -11.85 -1.16 3.33
C ASN A 78 -10.98 -1.31 2.06
N LEU A 79 -10.02 -2.25 2.07
CA LEU A 79 -9.03 -2.42 0.99
C LEU A 79 -9.66 -2.61 -0.40
N SER A 80 -10.89 -3.13 -0.46
CA SER A 80 -11.61 -3.40 -1.70
C SER A 80 -12.06 -2.12 -2.43
N SER A 81 -12.27 -1.02 -1.70
CA SER A 81 -12.72 0.25 -2.28
C SER A 81 -11.54 1.03 -2.88
N LYS A 82 -10.42 1.05 -2.16
CA LYS A 82 -9.23 1.86 -2.48
C LYS A 82 -8.58 1.49 -3.82
N ASN A 83 -8.00 2.50 -4.49
CA ASN A 83 -7.34 2.34 -5.79
C ASN A 83 -5.83 2.12 -5.66
N LEU A 84 -5.21 2.70 -4.65
CA LEU A 84 -3.78 2.61 -4.41
C LEU A 84 -3.53 2.37 -2.92
N ILE A 85 -2.80 1.31 -2.59
CA ILE A 85 -2.61 0.88 -1.19
C ILE A 85 -1.13 0.63 -0.94
N PHE A 86 -0.58 1.31 0.05
CA PHE A 86 0.82 1.23 0.44
C PHE A 86 0.97 0.45 1.75
N PHE A 87 1.83 -0.56 1.74
CA PHE A 87 2.23 -1.30 2.92
C PHE A 87 3.74 -1.23 3.08
N THR A 88 4.23 -1.01 4.30
CA THR A 88 5.66 -1.19 4.59
C THR A 88 5.96 -2.66 4.83
N VAL A 89 7.09 -3.14 4.36
CA VAL A 89 7.59 -4.48 4.66
C VAL A 89 8.86 -4.35 5.48
N ASN A 90 8.98 -5.20 6.50
CA ASN A 90 10.11 -5.23 7.42
C ASN A 90 10.52 -6.68 7.70
N ASP A 91 11.82 -6.94 7.79
CA ASP A 91 12.41 -8.27 8.04
C ASP A 91 12.41 -8.70 9.51
N SER A 92 11.87 -7.88 10.43
CA SER A 92 11.68 -8.28 11.83
C SER A 92 10.98 -9.65 11.94
N ASP A 93 11.65 -10.62 12.54
CA ASP A 93 11.01 -11.87 12.98
C ASP A 93 10.31 -11.63 14.33
N ARG A 94 9.05 -12.07 14.45
CA ARG A 94 8.14 -11.78 15.59
C ARG A 94 8.82 -11.85 16.98
N VAL A 95 8.64 -10.77 17.74
CA VAL A 95 8.82 -10.60 19.20
C VAL A 95 10.00 -11.37 19.78
N VAL A 96 11.21 -10.84 19.58
CA VAL A 96 12.40 -11.36 20.25
C VAL A 96 12.24 -11.21 21.77
N HIS A 97 12.27 -12.36 22.43
CA HIS A 97 12.45 -12.50 23.86
C HIS A 97 13.66 -11.66 24.31
N SER A 98 13.45 -10.73 25.24
CA SER A 98 14.46 -10.14 26.13
C SER A 98 15.88 -10.03 25.56
N GLY A 99 16.07 -9.21 24.52
CA GLY A 99 17.37 -8.94 23.93
C GLY A 99 17.24 -8.30 22.55
N GLY A 100 17.01 -6.99 22.53
CA GLY A 100 16.63 -6.20 21.35
C GLY A 100 17.31 -6.61 20.03
N GLY A 101 16.51 -7.21 19.15
CA GLY A 101 16.80 -7.36 17.73
C GLY A 101 15.52 -7.01 16.99
N GLY A 102 15.40 -5.75 16.58
CA GLY A 102 14.39 -5.35 15.59
C GLY A 102 14.87 -5.70 14.18
N GLY A 103 14.00 -5.49 13.20
CA GLY A 103 14.32 -5.67 11.79
C GLY A 103 15.43 -4.73 11.33
N THR A 104 16.12 -5.15 10.29
CA THR A 104 17.30 -4.50 9.74
C THR A 104 17.02 -3.83 8.38
N HIS A 105 15.86 -4.07 7.78
CA HIS A 105 15.57 -3.56 6.43
C HIS A 105 14.10 -3.19 6.21
N TRP A 106 13.90 -2.05 5.55
CA TRP A 106 12.58 -1.57 5.13
C TRP A 106 12.44 -1.67 3.62
N SER A 107 11.28 -2.13 3.16
CA SER A 107 10.88 -2.08 1.75
C SER A 107 9.38 -1.74 1.65
N LEU A 108 8.87 -1.59 0.43
CA LEU A 108 7.50 -1.12 0.20
C LEU A 108 6.74 -2.10 -0.70
N LEU A 109 5.53 -2.49 -0.31
CA LEU A 109 4.62 -3.26 -1.13
C LEU A 109 3.41 -2.38 -1.51
N VAL A 110 3.14 -2.23 -2.80
CA VAL A 110 2.10 -1.34 -3.30
C VAL A 110 1.10 -2.11 -4.15
N PHE A 111 -0.18 -2.04 -3.79
CA PHE A 111 -1.26 -2.50 -4.66
C PHE A 111 -1.80 -1.35 -5.50
N CYS A 112 -1.95 -1.58 -6.80
CA CYS A 112 -2.61 -0.65 -7.70
C CYS A 112 -3.76 -1.34 -8.44
N ARG A 113 -4.93 -0.73 -8.32
CA ARG A 113 -6.19 -1.19 -8.92
C ARG A 113 -6.15 -1.16 -10.44
N GLU A 114 -5.65 -0.06 -11.01
CA GLU A 114 -5.57 0.13 -12.47
C GLU A 114 -4.68 -0.93 -13.12
N MET A 115 -3.57 -1.27 -12.47
CA MET A 115 -2.65 -2.31 -12.92
C MET A 115 -3.13 -3.73 -12.55
N ASN A 116 -4.00 -3.86 -11.55
CA ASN A 116 -4.40 -5.11 -10.88
C ASN A 116 -3.19 -5.92 -10.39
N ARG A 117 -2.21 -5.25 -9.77
CA ARG A 117 -0.97 -5.88 -9.28
C ARG A 117 -0.57 -5.36 -7.91
N PHE A 118 0.12 -6.23 -7.19
CA PHE A 118 1.03 -5.85 -6.13
C PHE A 118 2.43 -5.73 -6.71
N VAL A 119 3.12 -4.63 -6.40
CA VAL A 119 4.51 -4.41 -6.79
C VAL A 119 5.33 -4.17 -5.52
N HIS A 120 6.36 -4.97 -5.33
CA HIS A 120 7.31 -4.82 -4.23
C HIS A 120 8.53 -4.02 -4.67
N HIS A 121 8.92 -3.04 -3.87
CA HIS A 121 10.05 -2.16 -4.10
C HIS A 121 11.06 -2.30 -2.97
N ASP A 122 12.22 -2.84 -3.29
CA ASP A 122 13.32 -3.10 -2.36
C ASP A 122 14.60 -2.41 -2.83
N SER A 123 15.10 -1.48 -2.03
CA SER A 123 16.33 -0.73 -2.29
C SER A 123 17.61 -1.49 -1.92
N CYS A 124 17.50 -2.72 -1.40
CA CYS A 124 18.62 -3.57 -1.04
C CYS A 124 18.45 -5.00 -1.60
N HIS A 125 18.51 -5.12 -2.92
CA HIS A 125 18.64 -6.39 -3.65
C HIS A 125 17.58 -7.45 -3.32
N GLY A 126 16.36 -7.04 -2.96
CA GLY A 126 15.24 -7.96 -2.69
C GLY A 126 15.36 -8.75 -1.39
N ILE A 127 16.10 -8.24 -0.39
CA ILE A 127 16.20 -8.88 0.94
C ILE A 127 14.83 -9.19 1.53
N ASN A 128 13.86 -8.29 1.35
CA ASN A 128 12.50 -8.44 1.88
C ASN A 128 11.54 -9.19 0.96
N TYR A 129 12.00 -9.78 -0.15
CA TYR A 129 11.14 -10.46 -1.13
C TYR A 129 10.14 -11.42 -0.49
N TRP A 130 10.61 -12.34 0.35
CA TRP A 130 9.73 -13.34 0.97
C TRP A 130 8.77 -12.75 2.00
N LYS A 131 9.20 -11.73 2.74
CA LYS A 131 8.33 -11.00 3.68
C LYS A 131 7.22 -10.23 2.94
N ALA A 132 7.53 -9.71 1.75
CA ALA A 132 6.55 -9.07 0.89
C ALA A 132 5.56 -10.08 0.30
N VAL A 133 6.02 -11.28 -0.06
CA VAL A 133 5.16 -12.39 -0.50
C VAL A 133 4.22 -12.84 0.62
N ASP A 134 4.74 -13.00 1.85
CA ASP A 134 3.92 -13.36 3.02
C ASP A 134 2.79 -12.33 3.23
N LEU A 135 3.12 -11.04 3.20
CA LEU A 135 2.12 -9.97 3.32
C LEU A 135 1.13 -9.98 2.15
N TYR A 136 1.61 -10.14 0.93
CA TYR A 136 0.78 -10.24 -0.27
C TYR A 136 -0.24 -11.37 -0.16
N ASP A 137 0.17 -12.56 0.29
CA ASP A 137 -0.71 -13.71 0.41
C ASP A 137 -1.86 -13.48 1.41
N VAL A 138 -1.62 -12.69 2.45
CA VAL A 138 -2.64 -12.27 3.43
C VAL A 138 -3.67 -11.31 2.81
N VAL A 139 -3.21 -10.30 2.05
CA VAL A 139 -4.06 -9.18 1.64
C VAL A 139 -4.67 -9.32 0.23
N LYS A 140 -4.15 -10.19 -0.64
CA LYS A 140 -4.56 -10.29 -2.06
C LYS A 140 -6.04 -10.60 -2.29
N GLU A 141 -6.67 -11.36 -1.40
CA GLU A 141 -8.11 -11.66 -1.50
C GLU A 141 -8.98 -10.49 -1.01
N HIS A 142 -8.43 -9.64 -0.14
CA HIS A 142 -9.14 -8.53 0.51
C HIS A 142 -9.19 -7.27 -0.37
N VAL A 143 -8.29 -7.16 -1.35
CA VAL A 143 -8.35 -6.07 -2.33
C VAL A 143 -9.40 -6.30 -3.41
N LYS A 144 -9.89 -7.53 -3.64
CA LYS A 144 -10.83 -7.81 -4.74
C LYS A 144 -12.17 -7.11 -4.50
N ARG A 145 -12.73 -6.49 -5.54
CA ARG A 145 -14.11 -5.97 -5.49
C ARG A 145 -15.08 -7.13 -5.57
N SER A 146 -16.06 -7.16 -4.67
CA SER A 146 -17.21 -8.07 -4.77
C SER A 146 -17.84 -7.88 -6.14
N SER A 147 -17.99 -8.96 -6.91
CA SER A 147 -18.72 -8.90 -8.17
C SER A 147 -20.13 -8.38 -7.88
N GLU A 148 -20.47 -7.20 -8.38
CA GLU A 148 -21.84 -6.72 -8.36
C GLU A 148 -22.71 -7.80 -9.00
N SER A 149 -23.60 -8.42 -8.20
CA SER A 149 -24.72 -9.16 -8.76
C SER A 149 -25.53 -8.14 -9.53
N SER A 150 -25.47 -8.20 -10.85
CA SER A 150 -26.38 -7.47 -11.73
C SER A 150 -27.79 -8.02 -11.53
N ASP A 151 -28.45 -7.61 -10.45
CA ASP A 151 -29.88 -7.82 -10.24
C ASP A 151 -30.61 -6.81 -11.12
N THR A 152 -30.77 -7.15 -12.39
CA THR A 152 -31.82 -6.54 -13.21
C THR A 152 -33.18 -7.02 -12.69
N PRO A 153 -34.10 -6.13 -12.28
CA PRO A 153 -35.45 -6.54 -11.91
C PRO A 153 -36.14 -7.19 -13.12
N ALA A 154 -36.70 -8.37 -12.92
CA ALA A 154 -37.49 -9.04 -13.94
C ALA A 154 -38.74 -8.19 -14.25
N GLU A 155 -38.84 -7.70 -15.49
CA GLU A 155 -40.10 -7.14 -16.01
C GLU A 155 -41.15 -8.26 -16.07
N GLU A 156 -42.21 -8.13 -15.27
CA GLU A 156 -43.44 -8.88 -15.45
C GLU A 156 -44.14 -8.44 -16.75
N VAL A 157 -44.17 -9.31 -17.76
CA VAL A 157 -45.03 -9.13 -18.93
C VAL A 157 -45.92 -10.35 -19.13
N GLY A 158 -47.18 -10.17 -18.71
CA GLY A 158 -48.38 -10.44 -19.50
C GLY A 158 -48.55 -11.84 -20.12
N SER A 159 -49.45 -12.61 -19.52
CA SER A 159 -50.06 -13.84 -20.04
C SER A 159 -50.77 -13.66 -21.39
N ARG A 160 -50.55 -14.58 -22.35
CA ARG A 160 -51.52 -15.11 -23.33
C ARG A 160 -50.91 -16.25 -24.17
N SER A 161 -51.81 -17.02 -24.77
CA SER A 161 -51.83 -18.47 -25.01
C SER A 161 -51.21 -19.01 -26.32
N ASP A 162 -50.96 -20.33 -26.29
CA ASP A 162 -50.96 -21.36 -27.35
C ASP A 162 -50.01 -21.27 -28.55
N SER A 163 -49.03 -22.18 -28.60
CA SER A 163 -48.88 -23.21 -29.65
C SER A 163 -47.56 -24.00 -29.52
N GLU A 164 -47.66 -25.34 -29.61
CA GLU A 164 -46.57 -26.31 -29.51
C GLU A 164 -45.56 -26.22 -30.67
N PHE A 165 -44.28 -26.04 -30.35
CA PHE A 165 -43.12 -26.50 -31.14
C PHE A 165 -41.90 -26.65 -30.21
N PRO A 166 -41.19 -27.80 -30.17
CA PRO A 166 -40.02 -27.95 -29.33
C PRO A 166 -38.82 -27.24 -29.96
N ARG A 167 -38.59 -25.97 -29.61
CA ARG A 167 -37.33 -25.27 -29.91
C ARG A 167 -36.27 -25.80 -28.94
N LYS A 168 -35.23 -26.44 -29.48
CA LYS A 168 -34.00 -26.78 -28.73
C LYS A 168 -33.45 -25.50 -28.10
N ILE A 169 -33.64 -25.35 -26.79
CA ILE A 169 -32.93 -24.35 -25.99
C ILE A 169 -31.47 -24.79 -26.00
N LYS A 170 -30.67 -24.14 -26.86
CA LYS A 170 -29.22 -24.18 -26.71
C LYS A 170 -28.93 -23.52 -25.36
N LYS A 171 -28.59 -24.32 -24.34
CA LYS A 171 -27.98 -23.82 -23.11
C LYS A 171 -26.77 -22.99 -23.54
N LYS A 172 -26.89 -21.66 -23.52
CA LYS A 172 -25.72 -20.78 -23.61
C LYS A 172 -24.85 -21.23 -22.44
N LYS A 173 -23.67 -21.80 -22.75
CA LYS A 173 -22.65 -22.04 -21.73
C LYS A 173 -22.46 -20.71 -21.02
N ASN A 174 -22.76 -20.68 -19.73
CA ASN A 174 -22.50 -19.54 -18.88
C ASN A 174 -20.97 -19.36 -18.94
N ARG A 175 -20.51 -18.39 -19.74
CA ARG A 175 -19.10 -18.04 -19.79
C ARG A 175 -18.88 -17.26 -18.51
N GLN A 176 -18.58 -17.98 -17.43
CA GLN A 176 -18.12 -17.39 -16.19
C GLN A 176 -16.91 -16.54 -16.57
N TYR A 177 -17.06 -15.22 -16.50
CA TYR A 177 -15.93 -14.32 -16.68
C TYR A 177 -15.04 -14.54 -15.45
N GLU A 178 -13.92 -15.25 -15.65
CA GLU A 178 -12.89 -15.37 -14.62
C GLU A 178 -12.38 -13.96 -14.32
N VAL A 179 -12.52 -13.53 -13.07
CA VAL A 179 -11.92 -12.28 -12.59
C VAL A 179 -10.41 -12.47 -12.68
N PRO A 180 -9.67 -11.57 -13.36
CA PRO A 180 -8.22 -11.70 -13.47
C PRO A 180 -7.57 -11.83 -12.09
N GLU A 181 -6.70 -12.82 -11.93
CA GLU A 181 -5.94 -13.00 -10.71
C GLU A 181 -5.08 -11.76 -10.45
N VAL A 182 -5.08 -11.28 -9.20
CA VAL A 182 -4.16 -10.23 -8.78
C VAL A 182 -2.77 -10.84 -8.71
N ILE A 183 -1.76 -10.18 -9.27
CA ILE A 183 -0.40 -10.75 -9.36
C ILE A 183 0.60 -9.95 -8.52
N PHE A 184 1.57 -10.67 -7.95
CA PHE A 184 2.75 -10.09 -7.30
C PHE A 184 3.88 -9.88 -8.32
N VAL A 185 4.57 -8.75 -8.24
CA VAL A 185 5.70 -8.38 -9.09
C VAL A 185 6.81 -7.78 -8.24
N GLU A 186 8.05 -8.22 -8.44
CA GLU A 186 9.22 -7.50 -7.93
C GLU A 186 9.51 -6.31 -8.86
N GLY A 187 9.39 -5.10 -8.34
CA GLY A 187 9.54 -3.85 -9.08
C GLY A 187 11.00 -3.45 -9.27
N ARG A 188 11.30 -2.86 -10.43
CA ARG A 188 12.58 -2.17 -10.62
C ARG A 188 12.67 -1.02 -9.63
N THR A 189 13.76 -0.98 -8.86
CA THR A 189 13.90 -0.08 -7.71
C THR A 189 15.33 0.47 -7.65
N PRO A 190 15.52 1.79 -7.49
CA PRO A 190 16.82 2.39 -7.21
C PRO A 190 17.45 1.77 -5.96
N GLN A 191 18.72 1.36 -6.08
CA GLN A 191 19.42 0.65 -5.03
C GLN A 191 20.19 1.63 -4.13
N GLN A 192 20.05 1.46 -2.82
CA GLN A 192 20.78 2.25 -1.84
C GLN A 192 22.29 1.96 -1.91
N THR A 193 23.09 2.98 -1.61
CA THR A 193 24.56 2.88 -1.61
C THR A 193 25.15 2.71 -0.21
N ASN A 194 24.31 2.78 0.82
CA ASN A 194 24.67 2.63 2.22
C ASN A 194 23.81 1.58 2.94
N GLY A 195 24.00 1.39 4.24
CA GLY A 195 23.31 0.33 5.02
C GLY A 195 22.07 0.76 5.79
N HIS A 196 21.65 2.02 5.77
CA HIS A 196 20.68 2.56 6.76
C HIS A 196 19.59 3.47 6.18
N ASP A 197 19.65 3.76 4.89
CA ASP A 197 18.70 4.66 4.21
C ASP A 197 17.50 3.96 3.57
N CYS A 198 17.33 2.64 3.76
CA CYS A 198 16.19 1.88 3.22
C CYS A 198 14.83 2.55 3.51
N GLY A 199 14.64 3.11 4.72
CA GLY A 199 13.44 3.87 5.09
C GLY A 199 13.25 5.19 4.30
N LEU A 200 14.33 5.84 3.86
CA LEU A 200 14.25 7.00 2.95
C LEU A 200 13.73 6.58 1.58
N TYR A 201 14.23 5.45 1.06
CA TYR A 201 13.75 4.92 -0.22
C TYR A 201 12.27 4.55 -0.15
N VAL A 202 11.80 3.92 0.94
CA VAL A 202 10.37 3.66 1.16
C VAL A 202 9.53 4.93 1.05
N MET A 203 9.93 5.99 1.75
CA MET A 203 9.21 7.27 1.73
C MET A 203 9.27 7.96 0.35
N ALA A 204 10.44 7.94 -0.30
CA ALA A 204 10.64 8.61 -1.60
C ALA A 204 9.89 7.91 -2.73
N ILE A 205 9.93 6.58 -2.75
CA ILE A 205 9.17 5.76 -3.70
C ILE A 205 7.68 5.96 -3.50
N ALA A 206 7.20 5.95 -2.25
CA ALA A 206 5.80 6.24 -1.96
C ALA A 206 5.36 7.61 -2.52
N LYS A 207 6.16 8.66 -2.30
CA LYS A 207 5.91 9.99 -2.87
C LYS A 207 5.88 9.97 -4.41
N ALA A 208 6.85 9.31 -5.06
CA ALA A 208 6.92 9.23 -6.51
C ALA A 208 5.69 8.51 -7.11
N ILE A 209 5.21 7.44 -6.47
CA ILE A 209 4.01 6.71 -6.90
C ILE A 209 2.76 7.59 -6.71
N CYS A 210 2.65 8.37 -5.63
CA CYS A 210 1.58 9.35 -5.47
C CYS A 210 1.59 10.41 -6.57
N GLN A 211 2.76 10.96 -6.90
CA GLN A 211 2.91 11.93 -8.00
C GLN A 211 2.49 11.33 -9.35
N TRP A 212 2.86 10.07 -9.61
CA TRP A 212 2.42 9.35 -10.80
C TRP A 212 0.89 9.17 -10.81
N TYR A 213 0.30 8.76 -9.69
CA TYR A 213 -1.12 8.45 -9.61
C TYR A 213 -2.01 9.69 -9.81
N ASP A 214 -1.57 10.84 -9.30
CA ASP A 214 -2.23 12.16 -9.40
C ASP A 214 -2.01 12.86 -10.76
N SER A 215 -1.12 12.33 -11.61
CA SER A 215 -0.80 12.95 -12.89
C SER A 215 -1.84 12.63 -13.98
N ASP A 216 -2.29 13.67 -14.70
CA ASP A 216 -3.20 13.56 -15.85
C ASP A 216 -2.57 12.84 -17.07
N GLU A 217 -1.25 12.90 -17.21
CA GLU A 217 -0.48 12.34 -18.35
C GLU A 217 0.40 11.17 -17.90
N LYS A 218 -0.10 10.34 -16.98
CA LYS A 218 0.63 9.18 -16.45
C LYS A 218 0.74 8.03 -17.46
N ASN A 219 1.89 7.34 -17.44
CA ASN A 219 2.07 6.06 -18.14
C ASN A 219 1.27 4.94 -17.46
N ASP A 220 1.12 3.80 -18.12
CA ASP A 220 0.43 2.60 -17.57
C ASP A 220 1.04 2.06 -16.25
N GLU A 221 2.30 2.41 -15.97
CA GLU A 221 3.05 2.00 -14.78
C GLU A 221 3.98 3.12 -14.29
N TRP A 222 4.30 3.14 -12.99
CA TRP A 222 5.07 4.21 -12.35
C TRP A 222 6.60 4.06 -12.38
N PHE A 223 7.13 2.98 -12.97
CA PHE A 223 8.56 2.68 -12.87
C PHE A 223 9.45 3.81 -13.42
N SER A 224 9.04 4.46 -14.51
CA SER A 224 9.77 5.62 -15.05
C SER A 224 9.76 6.80 -14.08
N THR A 225 8.62 7.06 -13.43
CA THR A 225 8.51 8.13 -12.43
C THR A 225 9.39 7.85 -11.21
N ILE A 226 9.54 6.59 -10.79
CA ILE A 226 10.51 6.24 -9.74
C ILE A 226 11.94 6.51 -10.21
N ASP A 227 12.31 6.05 -11.41
CA ASP A 227 13.67 6.25 -11.96
C ASP A 227 14.01 7.75 -12.09
N GLU A 228 13.00 8.58 -12.37
CA GLU A 228 13.11 10.03 -12.50
C GLU A 228 13.12 10.77 -11.16
N GLU A 229 12.31 10.39 -10.17
CA GLU A 229 12.16 11.17 -8.93
C GLU A 229 13.09 10.69 -7.79
N VAL A 230 13.47 9.41 -7.80
CA VAL A 230 14.27 8.80 -6.72
C VAL A 230 15.75 8.82 -7.10
N HIS A 231 16.35 10.00 -6.95
CA HIS A 231 17.74 10.26 -7.34
C HIS A 231 18.80 9.83 -6.33
N ALA A 232 20.05 9.67 -6.78
CA ALA A 232 21.21 9.40 -5.93
C ALA A 232 21.47 10.48 -4.85
N SER A 233 20.95 11.71 -5.03
CA SER A 233 21.03 12.75 -4.00
C SER A 233 20.14 12.51 -2.79
N LEU A 234 19.19 11.58 -2.87
CA LEU A 234 18.23 11.23 -1.81
C LEU A 234 18.91 11.02 -0.45
N GLU A 235 19.94 10.17 -0.43
CA GLU A 235 20.72 9.81 0.77
C GLU A 235 21.39 11.04 1.42
N ASN A 236 21.64 12.08 0.62
CA ASN A 236 22.31 13.30 1.08
C ASN A 236 21.34 14.42 1.48
N SER A 237 20.06 14.38 1.09
CA SER A 237 19.12 15.50 1.27
C SER A 237 17.87 15.16 2.07
N MET A 238 17.27 13.98 1.86
CA MET A 238 15.91 13.69 2.32
C MET A 238 15.78 13.73 3.85
N ARG A 239 16.79 13.28 4.58
CA ARG A 239 16.83 13.39 6.06
C ARG A 239 16.63 14.83 6.54
N ARG A 240 17.27 15.81 5.89
CA ARG A 240 17.12 17.22 6.22
C ARG A 240 15.76 17.76 5.80
N GLU A 241 15.23 17.30 4.67
CA GLU A 241 13.91 17.69 4.18
C GLU A 241 12.80 17.21 5.13
N VAL A 242 12.81 15.93 5.50
CA VAL A 242 11.87 15.35 6.48
C VAL A 242 11.99 16.06 7.82
N LEU A 243 13.22 16.34 8.29
CA LEU A 243 13.40 17.09 9.53
C LEU A 243 12.78 18.49 9.45
N LYS A 244 12.94 19.21 8.33
CA LYS A 244 12.31 20.51 8.10
C LYS A 244 10.78 20.40 8.13
N LEU A 245 10.21 19.42 7.43
CA LEU A 245 8.77 19.16 7.43
C LEU A 245 8.21 18.94 8.84
N ILE A 246 8.96 18.29 9.73
CA ILE A 246 8.55 18.07 11.12
C ILE A 246 8.76 19.32 11.99
N THR A 247 9.79 20.12 11.69
CA THR A 247 10.11 21.30 12.49
C THR A 247 9.28 22.52 12.15
N ASP A 248 8.87 22.67 10.88
CA ASP A 248 8.08 23.79 10.41
C ASP A 248 6.64 23.67 10.92
N GLU A 249 6.17 24.70 11.62
CA GLU A 249 4.88 24.70 12.36
C GLU A 249 3.65 24.86 11.46
N ASP A 250 3.85 25.13 10.17
CA ASP A 250 2.77 25.48 9.23
C ASP A 250 2.14 24.29 8.48
N VAL A 251 2.62 23.06 8.68
CA VAL A 251 2.21 21.89 7.87
C VAL A 251 0.87 21.26 8.33
N PHE A 252 0.33 21.62 9.51
CA PHE A 252 -0.91 21.04 10.03
C PHE A 252 -1.89 22.06 10.62
N VAL A 253 -1.89 23.30 10.12
CA VAL A 253 -2.88 24.33 10.51
C VAL A 253 -3.83 24.61 9.37
N TYR A 254 -4.72 23.67 9.00
CA TYR A 254 -6.00 23.97 8.35
C TYR A 254 -7.02 22.89 8.69
#